data_AF-A0A1X1MZK6-F1
#
_entry.id   AF-A0A1X1MZK6-F1
#
_cell.length_a   1.000
_cell.length_b   1.000
_cell.length_c   1.000
_cell.angle_alpha   90.00
_cell.angle_beta   90.00
_cell.angle_gamma   90.00
#
_symmetry.space_group_name_H-M   'P 1'
#
loop_
_entity.id
_entity.type
_entity.pdbx_description
1 polymer ?
#
loop_
_entity_poly.entity_id
_entity_poly.type
_entity_poly.pdbx_seq_one_letter_code
_entity_poly.pdbx_strand_id
1 'polypeptide(L)'
;MEIIGRRLSRISDIDEKSLSSLRQDYPHLRFTLCSEDDTAEREPFVTFDHFDLHLLSAGNGCLGLTFDISNYRGVVIALREAW
;
A
#
# COMPACT_ATOMS: atom_id res chain seq x y z
N MET A 1 8.58 4.37 3.22
CA MET A 1 7.18 3.92 3.45
C MET A 1 6.59 4.38 4.75
N GLU A 2 7.38 4.54 5.81
CA GLU A 2 6.90 4.96 7.13
C GLU A 2 6.10 6.29 7.13
N ILE A 3 6.45 7.25 6.27
CA ILE A 3 5.71 8.53 6.12
C ILE A 3 4.30 8.31 5.54
N ILE A 4 4.18 7.48 4.50
CA ILE A 4 2.91 7.17 3.84
C ILE A 4 1.99 6.44 4.84
N GLY A 5 2.53 5.43 5.51
CA GLY A 5 1.80 4.68 6.53
C GLY A 5 1.36 5.55 7.71
N ARG A 6 2.24 6.42 8.23
CA ARG A 6 1.88 7.38 9.29
C ARG A 6 0.84 8.42 8.86
N ARG A 7 0.76 8.74 7.57
CA ARG A 7 -0.28 9.64 7.06
C ARG A 7 -1.62 8.91 7.01
N LEU A 8 -1.64 7.68 6.49
CA LEU A 8 -2.82 6.83 6.42
C LEU A 8 -3.36 6.48 7.80
N SER A 9 -2.50 6.21 8.77
CA SER A 9 -2.92 5.89 10.16
C SER A 9 -3.60 7.04 10.90
N ARG A 10 -3.63 8.26 10.33
CA ARG A 10 -4.32 9.43 10.89
C ARG A 10 -5.66 9.70 10.22
N ILE A 11 -5.99 8.93 9.19
CA ILE A 11 -7.24 9.01 8.45
C ILE A 11 -8.17 7.93 9.02
N SER A 12 -9.41 8.31 9.29
CA SER A 12 -10.40 7.40 9.89
C SER A 12 -10.90 6.33 8.91
N ASP A 13 -10.91 6.64 7.62
CA ASP A 13 -11.41 5.76 6.56
C ASP A 13 -10.45 5.85 5.37
N ILE A 14 -9.79 4.74 5.04
CA ILE A 14 -8.85 4.69 3.92
C ILE A 14 -9.62 4.27 2.67
N ASP A 15 -9.91 5.25 1.84
CA ASP A 15 -10.70 5.11 0.61
C ASP A 15 -10.00 5.72 -0.61
N GLU A 16 -10.65 5.65 -1.77
CA GLU A 16 -10.13 6.23 -3.02
C GLU A 16 -9.82 7.73 -2.92
N LYS A 17 -10.57 8.52 -2.11
CA LYS A 17 -10.25 9.95 -1.89
C LYS A 17 -8.94 10.10 -1.14
N SER A 18 -8.73 9.31 -0.10
CA SER A 18 -7.48 9.28 0.67
C SER A 18 -6.29 8.90 -0.22
N LEU A 19 -6.46 7.91 -1.11
CA LEU A 19 -5.46 7.54 -2.11
C LEU A 19 -5.26 8.62 -3.18
N SER A 20 -6.28 9.38 -3.55
CA SER A 20 -6.17 10.47 -4.52
C SER A 20 -5.26 11.58 -4.00
N SER A 21 -5.38 11.95 -2.71
CA SER A 21 -4.45 12.89 -2.09
C SER A 21 -3.02 12.37 -2.09
N LEU A 22 -2.80 11.09 -1.80
CA LEU A 22 -1.46 10.48 -1.89
C LEU A 22 -0.92 10.50 -3.32
N ARG A 23 -1.74 10.24 -4.33
CA ARG A 23 -1.34 10.31 -5.75
C ARG A 23 -0.91 11.71 -6.17
N GLN A 24 -1.52 12.76 -5.59
CA GLN A 24 -1.10 14.14 -5.84
C GLN A 24 0.27 14.46 -5.24
N ASP A 25 0.52 14.01 -4.01
CA ASP A 25 1.81 14.22 -3.33
C ASP A 25 2.94 13.32 -3.87
N TYR A 26 2.60 12.11 -4.35
CA TYR A 26 3.54 11.11 -4.86
C TYR A 26 3.15 10.63 -6.27
N PRO A 27 3.19 11.50 -7.29
CA PRO A 27 2.69 11.18 -8.63
C PRO A 27 3.49 10.09 -9.36
N HIS A 28 4.69 9.77 -8.87
CA HIS A 28 5.54 8.71 -9.38
C HIS A 28 5.23 7.33 -8.80
N LEU A 29 4.38 7.26 -7.76
CA LEU A 29 3.96 6.01 -7.12
C LEU A 29 2.54 5.65 -7.52
N ARG A 30 2.33 4.39 -7.88
CA ARG A 30 0.99 3.83 -8.03
C ARG A 30 0.46 3.40 -6.66
N PHE A 31 -0.72 3.85 -6.28
CA PHE A 31 -1.42 3.37 -5.08
C PHE A 31 -2.58 2.48 -5.49
N THR A 32 -2.71 1.34 -4.84
CA THR A 32 -3.82 0.40 -5.01
C THR A 32 -4.42 0.09 -3.65
N LEU A 33 -5.74 0.15 -3.53
CA LEU A 33 -6.48 -0.27 -2.34
C LEU A 33 -7.06 -1.66 -2.58
N CYS A 34 -6.80 -2.59 -1.66
CA CYS A 34 -7.28 -3.97 -1.69
C CYS A 34 -7.77 -4.38 -0.29
N SER A 35 -8.55 -5.45 -0.21
CA SER A 35 -8.76 -6.19 1.05
C SER A 35 -7.49 -6.99 1.38
N GLU A 36 -7.30 -7.36 2.65
CA GLU A 36 -6.25 -8.32 3.04
C GLU A 36 -6.37 -9.65 2.26
N ASP A 37 -7.59 -10.08 1.93
CA ASP A 37 -7.87 -11.32 1.18
C ASP A 37 -7.24 -11.32 -0.23
N ASP A 38 -7.21 -10.17 -0.89
CA ASP A 38 -6.64 -9.99 -2.25
C ASP A 38 -5.11 -10.11 -2.28
N THR A 39 -4.43 -10.00 -1.14
CA THR A 39 -2.96 -10.09 -1.09
C THR A 39 -2.44 -11.51 -1.05
N ALA A 40 -3.31 -12.50 -0.82
CA ALA A 40 -3.03 -13.93 -0.78
C ALA A 40 -1.87 -14.30 0.16
N GLU A 41 -2.09 -14.21 1.48
CA GLU A 41 -1.15 -14.56 2.57
C GLU A 41 0.28 -14.00 2.43
N ARG A 42 0.49 -13.01 1.56
CA ARG A 42 1.83 -12.46 1.31
C ARG A 42 2.24 -11.59 2.47
N GLU A 43 3.49 -11.76 2.89
CA GLU A 43 4.04 -10.97 3.99
C GLU A 43 4.01 -9.46 3.66
N PRO A 44 3.48 -8.63 4.57
CA PRO A 44 3.44 -7.18 4.39
C PRO A 44 4.83 -6.55 4.55
N PHE A 45 5.09 -5.49 3.79
CA PHE A 45 6.31 -4.71 3.94
C PHE A 45 6.32 -3.95 5.28
N VAL A 46 5.17 -3.39 5.67
CA VAL A 46 4.94 -2.78 7.00
C VAL A 46 3.48 -2.98 7.38
N THR A 47 3.24 -3.37 8.63
CA THR A 47 1.90 -3.51 9.22
C THR A 47 1.52 -2.31 10.09
N PHE A 48 0.27 -1.88 9.97
CA PHE A 48 -0.40 -0.91 10.84
C PHE A 48 -1.67 -1.54 11.44
N ASP A 49 -2.28 -0.85 12.40
CA ASP A 49 -3.40 -1.38 13.19
C ASP A 49 -4.60 -1.83 12.33
N HIS A 50 -4.89 -1.10 11.25
CA HIS A 50 -6.07 -1.33 10.40
C HIS A 50 -5.73 -1.67 8.94
N PHE A 51 -4.45 -1.71 8.58
CA PHE A 51 -4.03 -1.96 7.21
C PHE A 51 -2.58 -2.42 7.13
N ASP A 52 -2.27 -3.09 6.03
CA ASP A 52 -0.93 -3.51 5.66
C ASP A 52 -0.46 -2.77 4.41
N LEU A 53 0.85 -2.49 4.34
CA LEU A 53 1.50 -1.90 3.17
C LEU A 53 2.38 -2.93 2.48
N HIS A 54 2.25 -3.05 1.17
CA HIS A 54 3.13 -3.87 0.34
C HIS A 54 3.74 -3.02 -0.77
N LEU A 55 4.99 -3.29 -1.17
CA LEU A 55 5.60 -2.59 -2.30
C LEU A 55 5.31 -3.34 -3.59
N LEU A 56 4.94 -2.60 -4.63
CA LEU A 56 4.77 -3.13 -5.98
C LEU A 56 6.11 -3.08 -6.72
N SER A 57 6.58 -4.24 -7.18
CA SER A 57 7.82 -4.36 -7.93
C SER A 57 7.79 -3.57 -9.23
N ALA A 58 8.95 -3.01 -9.56
CA ALA A 58 9.22 -2.36 -10.83
C ALA A 58 9.50 -3.32 -11.99
N GLY A 59 9.44 -4.64 -11.77
CA GLY A 59 9.81 -5.66 -12.77
C GLY A 59 8.90 -5.72 -14.00
N ASN A 60 9.38 -6.39 -15.05
CA ASN A 60 8.72 -6.48 -16.36
C ASN A 60 7.65 -7.60 -16.44
N GLY A 61 6.89 -7.85 -15.37
CA GLY A 61 5.89 -8.92 -15.28
C GLY A 61 4.69 -8.56 -14.39
N CYS A 62 3.64 -9.40 -14.39
CA CYS A 62 2.40 -9.17 -13.64
C CYS A 62 2.66 -8.97 -12.13
N LEU A 63 2.51 -7.72 -11.66
CA LEU A 63 2.18 -7.31 -10.29
C LEU A 63 2.84 -8.16 -9.18
N GLY A 64 4.17 -8.27 -9.18
CA GLY A 64 4.90 -8.89 -8.07
C GLY A 64 5.00 -7.93 -6.88
N LEU A 65 4.71 -8.41 -5.67
CA LEU A 65 5.08 -7.69 -4.44
C LEU A 65 6.59 -7.83 -4.21
N THR A 66 7.21 -6.83 -3.61
CA THR A 66 8.66 -6.80 -3.31
C THR A 66 8.92 -6.22 -1.92
N PHE A 67 10.11 -6.49 -1.38
CA PHE A 67 10.67 -5.79 -0.22
C PHE A 67 11.80 -4.83 -0.63
N ASP A 68 12.13 -4.77 -1.92
CA ASP A 68 13.19 -3.91 -2.45
C ASP A 68 12.73 -2.45 -2.52
N ILE A 69 13.22 -1.65 -1.57
CA ILE A 69 12.96 -0.21 -1.49
C ILE A 69 13.68 0.61 -2.57
N SER A 70 14.61 0.01 -3.31
CA SER A 70 15.34 0.68 -4.40
C SER A 70 14.62 0.55 -5.74
N ASN A 71 13.76 -0.45 -5.88
CA ASN A 71 13.19 -0.86 -7.16
C ASN A 71 11.70 -1.24 -7.04
N TYR A 72 10.91 -0.30 -6.53
CA TYR A 72 9.45 -0.39 -6.48
C TYR A 72 8.81 0.76 -7.28
N ARG A 73 7.59 0.54 -7.78
CA ARG A 73 6.83 1.53 -8.56
C ARG A 73 5.50 1.91 -7.92
N GLY A 74 5.14 1.26 -6.82
CA GLY A 74 3.86 1.49 -6.18
C GLY A 74 3.74 0.87 -4.80
N VAL A 75 2.61 1.15 -4.17
CA VAL A 75 2.24 0.70 -2.84
C VAL A 75 0.83 0.12 -2.92
N VAL A 76 0.68 -1.10 -2.44
CA VAL A 76 -0.63 -1.71 -2.18
C VAL A 76 -0.96 -1.46 -0.72
N ILE A 77 -2.15 -0.91 -0.47
CA ILE A 77 -2.74 -0.76 0.86
C ILE A 77 -3.79 -1.87 0.99
N ALA A 78 -3.54 -2.82 1.86
CA ALA A 78 -4.47 -3.89 2.17
C ALA A 78 -5.21 -3.56 3.46
N LEU A 79 -6.52 -3.29 3.37
CA LEU A 79 -7.33 -3.03 4.56
C LEU A 79 -7.53 -4.32 5.33
N ARG A 80 -7.30 -4.24 6.65
CA ARG A 80 -7.54 -5.35 7.56
C ARG A 80 -8.98 -5.28 8.05
N GLU A 81 -9.65 -6.41 8.06
CA GLU A 81 -10.94 -6.50 8.73
C GLU A 81 -10.68 -6.51 10.24
N ALA A 82 -11.23 -5.52 10.95
CA ALA A 82 -11.20 -5.47 12.40
C ALA A 82 -12.24 -6.45 12.93
N TRP A 83 -11.80 -7.61 13.44
CA TRP A 83 -12.65 -8.60 14.11
C TRP A 83 -12.92 -8.19 15.56
#